data_AF-A0A8J2P9V2-F1
#
_entry.id   AF-A0A8J2P9V2-F1
#
_cell.length_a   1.000
_cell.length_b   1.000
_cell.length_c   1.000
_cell.angle_alpha   90.00
_cell.angle_beta   90.00
_cell.angle_gamma   90.00
#
_symmetry.space_group_name_H-M   'P 1'
#
loop_
_entity.id
_entity.type
_entity.pdbx_description
1 polymer ?
#
loop_
_entity_poly.entity_id
_entity_poly.type
_entity_poly.pdbx_seq_one_letter_code
_entity_poly.pdbx_strand_id
1 'polypeptide(L)'
;IQAARSHSSPRAIVVINPGNPTGNVLTRKNMESIIKFAYEERLFILADEVYQDNIYEGSEFLSFKKVMTEMGSPYNTMELVSFFSCSKGFACECGLRGGYFEMFNVDKDVKEILISSIAAKLCPTVLGQTAVDCIVDPPKPSDDSFELYEREKHATLQGLAEKARLVTEAFDSMSGIECQPIQGAMYAFPQIHIPEKAIEAAKERDLEPDVFYCLELLESTGISVVPGTGVGQVEGTYHFRTTLLPPTETLQEMLHKFKDFQSRFLEKYSD
;
A
#
# COMPACT_ATOMS: atom_id res chain seq x y z
N ILE A 1 -12.26 -8.50 16.68
CA ILE A 1 -13.31 -7.54 17.12
C ILE A 1 -13.71 -7.69 18.59
N GLN A 2 -13.80 -8.90 19.15
CA GLN A 2 -14.14 -9.10 20.57
C GLN A 2 -13.17 -8.39 21.54
N ALA A 3 -11.86 -8.46 21.27
CA ALA A 3 -10.85 -7.72 22.05
C ALA A 3 -11.15 -6.21 22.07
N ALA A 4 -11.39 -5.61 20.90
CA ALA A 4 -11.72 -4.18 20.79
C ALA A 4 -13.03 -3.79 21.51
N ARG A 5 -14.03 -4.68 21.54
CA ARG A 5 -15.33 -4.43 22.22
C ARG A 5 -15.19 -4.30 23.74
N SER A 6 -14.12 -4.81 24.33
CA SER A 6 -13.87 -4.67 25.77
C SER A 6 -13.59 -3.21 26.18
N HIS A 7 -13.11 -2.38 25.26
CA HIS A 7 -12.68 -1.00 25.55
C HIS A 7 -13.12 0.04 24.51
N SER A 8 -13.90 -0.35 23.50
CA SER A 8 -14.36 0.54 22.41
C SER A 8 -15.63 0.02 21.75
N SER A 9 -16.25 0.83 20.89
CA SER A 9 -17.37 0.42 20.04
C SER A 9 -16.92 0.51 18.57
N PRO A 10 -16.43 -0.58 17.97
CA PRO A 10 -15.99 -0.58 16.57
C PRO A 10 -17.13 -0.17 15.63
N ARG A 11 -16.89 0.81 14.76
CA ARG A 11 -17.88 1.35 13.81
C ARG A 11 -17.52 1.17 12.35
N ALA A 12 -16.24 0.99 12.06
CA ALA A 12 -15.75 0.91 10.70
C ALA A 12 -14.63 -0.12 10.58
N ILE A 13 -14.43 -0.60 9.36
CA ILE A 13 -13.26 -1.37 8.93
C ILE A 13 -12.60 -0.62 7.78
N VAL A 14 -11.30 -0.40 7.89
CA VAL A 14 -10.48 0.14 6.80
C VAL A 14 -9.84 -1.03 6.08
N VAL A 15 -9.96 -1.06 4.76
CA VAL A 15 -9.31 -2.05 3.91
C VAL A 15 -8.46 -1.32 2.89
N ILE A 16 -7.17 -1.64 2.85
CA ILE A 16 -6.22 -1.07 1.90
C ILE A 16 -5.96 -2.12 0.83
N ASN A 17 -6.38 -1.86 -0.41
CA ASN A 17 -6.27 -2.81 -1.51
C ASN A 17 -6.05 -2.10 -2.87
N PRO A 18 -4.90 -2.27 -3.53
CA PRO A 18 -3.70 -3.00 -3.09
C PRO A 18 -3.05 -2.46 -1.81
N GLY A 19 -2.43 -3.35 -1.03
CA GLY A 19 -1.92 -3.07 0.31
C GLY A 19 -0.67 -2.18 0.34
N ASN A 20 -0.60 -1.31 1.35
CA ASN A 20 0.61 -0.56 1.75
C ASN A 20 0.77 -0.75 3.27
N PRO A 21 1.89 -1.31 3.74
CA PRO A 21 3.20 -1.45 3.06
C PRO A 21 3.40 -2.75 2.27
N THR A 22 2.48 -3.70 2.38
CA THR A 22 2.68 -5.12 2.04
C THR A 22 2.63 -5.46 0.55
N GLY A 23 2.06 -4.60 -0.30
CA GLY A 23 1.98 -4.85 -1.74
C GLY A 23 1.06 -6.00 -2.16
N ASN A 24 0.24 -6.55 -1.25
CA ASN A 24 -0.69 -7.63 -1.55
C ASN A 24 -1.94 -7.13 -2.30
N VAL A 25 -2.53 -7.99 -3.11
CA VAL A 25 -3.81 -7.74 -3.78
C VAL A 25 -4.84 -8.74 -3.30
N LEU A 26 -5.97 -8.26 -2.77
CA LEU A 26 -7.03 -9.11 -2.26
C LEU A 26 -7.73 -9.87 -3.38
N THR A 27 -7.87 -11.18 -3.19
CA THR A 27 -8.73 -11.99 -4.07
C THR A 27 -10.20 -11.68 -3.83
N ARG A 28 -11.06 -11.95 -4.82
CA ARG A 28 -12.52 -11.85 -4.67
C ARG A 28 -13.04 -12.58 -3.42
N LYS A 29 -12.52 -13.79 -3.15
CA LYS A 29 -12.92 -14.58 -1.98
C LYS A 29 -12.56 -13.89 -0.66
N ASN A 30 -11.40 -13.25 -0.57
CA ASN A 30 -11.03 -12.47 0.61
C ASN A 30 -11.97 -11.27 0.78
N MET A 31 -12.25 -10.53 -0.30
CA MET A 31 -13.15 -9.38 -0.27
C MET A 31 -14.56 -9.77 0.17
N GLU A 32 -15.13 -10.86 -0.38
CA GLU A 32 -16.44 -11.36 0.04
C GLU A 32 -16.46 -11.74 1.53
N SER A 33 -15.37 -12.32 2.04
CA SER A 33 -15.26 -12.69 3.46
C SER A 33 -15.22 -11.45 4.35
N ILE A 34 -14.51 -10.41 3.93
CA ILE A 34 -14.46 -9.11 4.63
C ILE A 34 -15.84 -8.44 4.62
N ILE A 35 -16.53 -8.43 3.47
CA ILE A 35 -17.87 -7.85 3.33
C ILE A 35 -18.88 -8.59 4.24
N LYS A 36 -18.86 -9.93 4.24
CA LYS A 36 -19.70 -10.74 5.14
C LYS A 36 -19.43 -10.42 6.60
N PHE A 37 -18.16 -10.37 6.99
CA PHE A 37 -17.77 -10.01 8.35
C PHE A 37 -18.24 -8.59 8.74
N ALA A 38 -18.04 -7.61 7.86
CA ALA A 38 -18.47 -6.24 8.09
C ALA A 38 -20.00 -6.13 8.18
N TYR A 39 -20.74 -6.92 7.40
CA TYR A 39 -22.20 -6.99 7.49
C TYR A 39 -22.65 -7.54 8.85
N GLU A 40 -22.12 -8.70 9.25
CA GLU A 40 -22.44 -9.36 10.53
C GLU A 40 -22.15 -8.45 11.72
N GLU A 41 -21.04 -7.71 11.65
CA GLU A 41 -20.58 -6.84 12.73
C GLU A 41 -21.08 -5.39 12.63
N ARG A 42 -21.90 -5.08 11.62
CA ARG A 42 -22.46 -3.75 11.34
C ARG A 42 -21.38 -2.66 11.24
N LEU A 43 -20.34 -2.95 10.47
CA LEU A 43 -19.21 -2.05 10.24
C LEU A 43 -19.37 -1.30 8.91
N PHE A 44 -19.12 0.00 8.95
CA PHE A 44 -18.93 0.83 7.77
C PHE A 44 -17.60 0.45 7.10
N ILE A 45 -17.63 0.09 5.81
CA ILE A 45 -16.42 -0.20 5.03
C ILE A 45 -15.79 1.09 4.48
N LEU A 46 -14.50 1.29 4.76
CA LEU A 46 -13.65 2.32 4.17
C LEU A 46 -12.61 1.63 3.28
N ALA A 47 -12.83 1.62 1.97
CA ALA A 47 -11.97 0.96 0.99
C ALA A 47 -10.94 1.94 0.41
N ASP A 48 -9.70 1.88 0.89
CA ASP A 48 -8.57 2.61 0.33
C ASP A 48 -8.04 1.88 -0.91
N GLU A 49 -8.44 2.37 -2.09
CA GLU A 49 -8.19 1.77 -3.40
C GLU A 49 -7.23 2.63 -4.25
N VAL A 50 -6.37 3.42 -3.59
CA VAL A 50 -5.50 4.39 -4.28
C VAL A 50 -4.44 3.75 -5.18
N TYR A 51 -4.16 2.45 -5.01
CA TYR A 51 -3.20 1.70 -5.83
C TYR A 51 -3.86 0.85 -6.92
N GLN A 52 -5.14 1.07 -7.23
CA GLN A 52 -5.94 0.19 -8.11
C GLN A 52 -5.35 -0.05 -9.52
N ASP A 53 -4.56 0.90 -10.05
CA ASP A 53 -3.88 0.73 -11.34
C ASP A 53 -2.52 0.00 -11.23
N ASN A 54 -1.93 -0.10 -10.03
CA ASN A 54 -0.65 -0.77 -9.79
C ASN A 54 -0.88 -2.23 -9.43
N ILE A 55 -1.14 -3.06 -10.45
CA ILE A 55 -1.36 -4.50 -10.32
C ILE A 55 -0.33 -5.23 -11.17
N TYR A 56 0.27 -6.27 -10.59
CA TYR A 56 1.33 -7.05 -11.20
C TYR A 56 0.89 -8.50 -11.45
N GLU A 57 1.77 -9.28 -12.08
CA GLU A 57 1.43 -10.59 -12.66
C GLU A 57 0.70 -11.53 -11.68
N GLY A 58 -0.36 -12.15 -12.18
CA GLY A 58 -1.19 -13.11 -11.44
C GLY A 58 -2.26 -12.50 -10.55
N SER A 59 -2.40 -11.16 -10.51
CA SER A 59 -3.40 -10.45 -9.72
C SER A 59 -4.33 -9.59 -10.60
N GLU A 60 -5.52 -9.29 -10.08
CA GLU A 60 -6.51 -8.40 -10.71
C GLU A 60 -7.07 -7.47 -9.63
N PHE A 61 -7.26 -6.20 -9.96
CA PHE A 61 -7.99 -5.29 -9.09
C PHE A 61 -9.50 -5.48 -9.22
N LEU A 62 -10.16 -5.66 -8.07
CA LEU A 62 -11.60 -5.58 -7.95
C LEU A 62 -11.93 -4.48 -6.94
N SER A 63 -12.85 -3.58 -7.29
CA SER A 63 -13.34 -2.60 -6.32
C SER A 63 -14.31 -3.24 -5.33
N PHE A 64 -14.28 -2.78 -4.08
CA PHE A 64 -15.23 -3.19 -3.06
C PHE A 64 -16.66 -2.91 -3.49
N LYS A 65 -16.91 -1.80 -4.20
CA LYS A 65 -18.22 -1.47 -4.75
C LYS A 65 -18.69 -2.52 -5.76
N LYS A 66 -17.82 -2.96 -6.69
CA LYS A 66 -18.17 -4.01 -7.68
C LYS A 66 -18.53 -5.31 -6.96
N VAL A 67 -17.65 -5.80 -6.09
CA VAL A 67 -17.87 -7.06 -5.37
C VAL A 67 -19.12 -7.01 -4.52
N MET A 68 -19.32 -5.94 -3.75
CA MET A 68 -20.48 -5.76 -2.88
C MET A 68 -21.79 -5.66 -3.67
N THR A 69 -21.79 -4.98 -4.83
CA THR A 69 -22.95 -4.91 -5.72
C THR A 69 -23.28 -6.28 -6.32
N GLU A 70 -22.26 -7.00 -6.80
CA GLU A 70 -22.41 -8.33 -7.40
C GLU A 70 -22.82 -9.41 -6.39
N MET A 71 -22.47 -9.25 -5.10
CA MET A 71 -22.96 -10.12 -4.03
C MET A 71 -24.47 -9.98 -3.78
N GLY A 72 -25.07 -8.85 -4.17
CA GLY A 72 -26.50 -8.58 -3.99
C GLY A 72 -26.93 -8.46 -2.52
N SER A 73 -28.24 -8.59 -2.29
CA SER A 73 -28.82 -8.47 -0.95
C SER A 73 -28.39 -9.64 -0.06
N PRO A 74 -28.06 -9.40 1.23
CA PRO A 74 -28.18 -8.14 1.95
C PRO A 74 -26.92 -7.25 1.93
N TYR A 75 -25.87 -7.64 1.20
CA TYR A 75 -24.56 -6.96 1.25
C TYR A 75 -24.53 -5.66 0.46
N ASN A 76 -25.25 -5.58 -0.66
CA ASN A 76 -25.31 -4.40 -1.52
C ASN A 76 -26.00 -3.17 -0.89
N THR A 77 -26.54 -3.29 0.32
CA THR A 77 -27.14 -2.19 1.09
C THR A 77 -26.20 -1.62 2.16
N MET A 78 -25.01 -2.19 2.33
CA MET A 78 -24.04 -1.72 3.32
C MET A 78 -23.45 -0.36 2.96
N GLU A 79 -23.07 0.39 4.00
CA GLU A 79 -22.34 1.65 3.88
C GLU A 79 -20.89 1.40 3.46
N LEU A 80 -20.48 2.06 2.38
CA LEU A 80 -19.15 1.99 1.80
C LEU A 80 -18.66 3.38 1.40
N VAL A 81 -17.39 3.67 1.68
CA VAL A 81 -16.64 4.75 1.03
C VAL A 81 -15.43 4.16 0.35
N SER A 82 -15.33 4.34 -0.97
CA SER A 82 -14.15 4.00 -1.77
C SER A 82 -13.29 5.24 -2.02
N PHE A 83 -11.98 5.15 -1.82
CA PHE A 83 -11.03 6.25 -2.00
C PHE A 83 -10.15 6.05 -3.23
N PHE A 84 -9.93 7.14 -3.96
CA PHE A 84 -9.03 7.22 -5.11
C PHE A 84 -8.07 8.41 -4.96
N SER A 85 -6.86 8.30 -5.50
CA SER A 85 -5.92 9.41 -5.59
C SER A 85 -5.10 9.39 -6.87
N CYS A 86 -4.87 10.57 -7.44
CA CYS A 86 -3.95 10.79 -8.55
C CYS A 86 -2.48 10.61 -8.16
N SER A 87 -2.18 10.48 -6.86
CA SER A 87 -0.81 10.47 -6.36
C SER A 87 -0.04 9.19 -6.67
N LYS A 88 -0.74 8.13 -7.07
CA LYS A 88 -0.22 6.77 -7.28
C LYS A 88 -0.53 6.33 -8.71
N GLY A 89 -0.42 5.04 -9.02
CA GLY A 89 -0.63 4.54 -10.37
C GLY A 89 0.53 4.87 -11.30
N PHE A 90 0.24 4.76 -12.60
CA PHE A 90 1.15 5.19 -13.67
C PHE A 90 1.25 6.71 -13.79
N ALA A 91 0.22 7.45 -13.37
CA ALA A 91 0.22 8.91 -13.36
C ALA A 91 1.17 9.49 -12.29
N CYS A 92 1.14 8.94 -11.07
CA CYS A 92 2.07 9.29 -9.98
C CYS A 92 2.18 10.80 -9.67
N GLU A 93 1.08 11.55 -9.80
CA GLU A 93 1.01 13.02 -9.71
C GLU A 93 0.86 13.52 -8.27
N CYS A 94 1.72 13.04 -7.37
CA CYS A 94 1.59 13.28 -5.93
C CYS A 94 1.69 14.75 -5.51
N GLY A 95 2.29 15.62 -6.33
CA GLY A 95 2.38 17.07 -6.09
C GLY A 95 1.09 17.83 -6.38
N LEU A 96 0.21 17.30 -7.25
CA LEU A 96 -1.05 17.97 -7.63
C LEU A 96 -2.14 17.85 -6.57
N ARG A 97 -1.97 16.93 -5.60
CA ARG A 97 -2.90 16.71 -4.47
C ARG A 97 -4.35 16.45 -4.92
N GLY A 98 -4.51 15.71 -6.02
CA GLY A 98 -5.80 15.27 -6.56
C GLY A 98 -6.26 13.92 -6.00
N GLY A 99 -7.56 13.79 -5.78
CA GLY A 99 -8.23 12.55 -5.38
C GLY A 99 -9.71 12.75 -5.16
N TYR A 100 -10.45 11.66 -5.03
CA TYR A 100 -11.87 11.68 -4.69
C TYR A 100 -12.21 10.50 -3.78
N PHE A 101 -13.41 10.54 -3.21
CA PHE A 101 -14.02 9.37 -2.62
C PHE A 101 -15.47 9.26 -3.08
N GLU A 102 -15.96 8.03 -3.22
CA GLU A 102 -17.35 7.75 -3.53
C GLU A 102 -18.06 7.24 -2.27
N MET A 103 -19.17 7.87 -1.88
CA MET A 103 -20.06 7.40 -0.83
C MET A 103 -21.17 6.54 -1.42
N PHE A 104 -21.32 5.31 -0.94
CA PHE A 104 -22.36 4.37 -1.37
C PHE A 104 -23.17 3.89 -0.16
N ASN A 105 -24.51 4.04 -0.24
CA ASN A 105 -25.50 3.77 0.83
C ASN A 105 -25.28 4.51 2.17
N VAL A 106 -24.37 5.47 2.24
CA VAL A 106 -24.10 6.23 3.47
C VAL A 106 -25.34 6.97 3.94
N ASP A 107 -25.59 6.92 5.24
CA ASP A 107 -26.71 7.60 5.87
C ASP A 107 -26.78 9.11 5.52
N LYS A 108 -28.00 9.64 5.37
CA LYS A 108 -28.25 11.01 4.93
C LYS A 108 -27.67 12.03 5.90
N ASP A 109 -27.83 11.81 7.20
CA ASP A 109 -27.38 12.74 8.23
C ASP A 109 -25.85 12.74 8.31
N VAL A 110 -25.23 11.56 8.15
CA VAL A 110 -23.77 11.44 8.04
C VAL A 110 -23.23 12.22 6.84
N LYS A 111 -23.89 12.09 5.67
CA LYS A 111 -23.50 12.83 4.47
C LYS A 111 -23.63 14.35 4.65
N GLU A 112 -24.70 14.82 5.29
CA GLU A 112 -24.92 16.25 5.55
C GLU A 112 -23.86 16.83 6.49
N ILE A 113 -23.50 16.10 7.56
CA ILE A 113 -22.43 16.49 8.47
C ILE A 113 -21.09 16.56 7.74
N LEU A 114 -20.78 15.56 6.91
CA LEU A 114 -19.54 15.54 6.13
C LEU A 114 -19.46 16.73 5.17
N ILE A 115 -20.52 16.98 4.39
CA ILE A 115 -20.58 18.11 3.45
C ILE A 115 -20.42 19.44 4.19
N SER A 116 -21.10 19.62 5.32
CA SER A 116 -20.99 20.82 6.15
C SER A 116 -19.57 21.02 6.67
N SER A 117 -18.90 19.94 7.09
CA SER A 117 -17.52 19.94 7.59
C SER A 117 -16.51 20.32 6.49
N ILE A 118 -16.67 19.79 5.27
CA ILE A 118 -15.75 20.09 4.16
C ILE A 118 -16.02 21.45 3.52
N ALA A 119 -17.26 21.95 3.53
CA ALA A 119 -17.61 23.26 2.99
C ALA A 119 -16.87 24.40 3.71
N ALA A 120 -16.56 24.23 5.00
CA ALA A 120 -15.73 25.16 5.77
C ALA A 120 -14.29 25.30 5.22
N LYS A 121 -13.84 24.36 4.38
CA LYS A 121 -12.51 24.34 3.76
C LYS A 121 -12.49 24.89 2.33
N LEU A 122 -13.55 25.59 1.90
CA LEU A 122 -13.76 26.06 0.52
C LEU A 122 -13.91 24.90 -0.48
N CYS A 123 -12.86 24.59 -1.23
CA CYS A 123 -12.82 23.49 -2.18
C CYS A 123 -11.38 22.97 -2.39
N PRO A 124 -11.20 21.76 -2.91
CA PRO A 124 -9.89 21.27 -3.35
C PRO A 124 -9.30 22.16 -4.47
N THR A 125 -7.98 22.10 -4.66
CA THR A 125 -7.34 22.90 -5.72
C THR A 125 -7.88 22.55 -7.11
N VAL A 126 -8.06 23.54 -7.97
CA VAL A 126 -8.56 23.31 -9.34
C VAL A 126 -7.61 22.40 -10.11
N LEU A 127 -6.29 22.58 -9.98
CA LEU A 127 -5.30 21.69 -10.61
C LEU A 127 -5.44 20.24 -10.16
N GLY A 128 -5.64 19.99 -8.87
CA GLY A 128 -5.90 18.65 -8.36
C GLY A 128 -7.21 18.05 -8.89
N GLN A 129 -8.25 18.87 -9.03
CA GLN A 129 -9.53 18.44 -9.62
C GLN A 129 -9.39 18.12 -11.13
N THR A 130 -8.67 18.95 -11.89
CA THR A 130 -8.37 18.70 -13.31
C THR A 130 -7.55 17.43 -13.49
N ALA A 131 -6.59 17.17 -12.61
CA ALA A 131 -5.81 15.93 -12.65
C ALA A 131 -6.69 14.69 -12.39
N VAL A 132 -7.65 14.77 -11.47
CA VAL A 132 -8.65 13.70 -11.27
C VAL A 132 -9.44 13.48 -12.56
N ASP A 133 -9.98 14.54 -13.14
CA ASP A 133 -10.81 14.50 -14.36
C ASP A 133 -10.08 13.81 -15.52
N CYS A 134 -8.82 14.19 -15.79
CA CYS A 134 -8.01 13.58 -16.86
C CYS A 134 -7.68 12.09 -16.61
N ILE A 135 -7.57 11.66 -15.36
CA ILE A 135 -7.24 10.25 -15.05
C ILE A 135 -8.49 9.37 -15.12
N VAL A 136 -9.66 9.88 -14.72
CA VAL A 136 -10.91 9.11 -14.71
C VAL A 136 -11.63 9.08 -16.06
N ASP A 137 -11.33 10.02 -16.97
CA ASP A 137 -11.78 9.99 -18.37
C ASP A 137 -10.56 10.00 -19.32
N PRO A 138 -9.82 8.89 -19.40
CA PRO A 138 -8.66 8.80 -20.30
C PRO A 138 -9.09 8.84 -21.78
N PRO A 139 -8.13 9.05 -22.71
CA PRO A 139 -8.40 8.98 -24.14
C PRO A 139 -9.16 7.69 -24.53
N LYS A 140 -10.12 7.82 -25.44
CA LYS A 140 -10.95 6.73 -25.96
C LYS A 140 -10.34 6.21 -27.27
N PRO A 141 -10.67 4.98 -27.72
CA PRO A 141 -10.15 4.43 -28.99
C PRO A 141 -10.40 5.30 -30.24
N SER A 142 -11.34 6.25 -30.17
CA SER A 142 -11.62 7.24 -31.22
C SER A 142 -10.64 8.43 -31.25
N ASP A 143 -9.85 8.64 -30.20
CA ASP A 143 -9.03 9.83 -30.02
C ASP A 143 -7.60 9.59 -30.52
N ASP A 144 -7.00 10.61 -31.17
CA ASP A 144 -5.66 10.51 -31.77
C ASP A 144 -4.56 10.13 -30.76
N SER A 145 -4.72 10.48 -29.48
CA SER A 145 -3.75 10.20 -28.42
C SER A 145 -3.89 8.82 -27.77
N PHE A 146 -4.91 8.05 -28.11
CA PHE A 146 -5.22 6.77 -27.45
C PHE A 146 -4.06 5.78 -27.50
N GLU A 147 -3.53 5.53 -28.70
CA GLU A 147 -2.44 4.56 -28.91
C GLU A 147 -1.14 4.98 -28.20
N LEU A 148 -0.89 6.29 -28.08
CA LEU A 148 0.24 6.81 -27.33
C LEU A 148 0.03 6.58 -25.82
N TYR A 149 -1.14 6.96 -25.30
CA TYR A 149 -1.51 6.84 -23.90
C TYR A 149 -1.44 5.39 -23.41
N GLU A 150 -2.06 4.44 -24.14
CA GLU A 150 -2.05 3.03 -23.76
C GLU A 150 -0.63 2.46 -23.77
N ARG A 151 0.19 2.83 -24.76
CA ARG A 151 1.59 2.40 -24.82
C ARG A 151 2.41 2.90 -23.63
N GLU A 152 2.28 4.18 -23.27
CA GLU A 152 3.01 4.78 -22.15
C GLU A 152 2.54 4.23 -20.80
N LYS A 153 1.23 4.09 -20.61
CA LYS A 153 0.64 3.46 -19.43
C LYS A 153 1.14 2.02 -19.28
N HIS A 154 1.06 1.23 -20.34
CA HIS A 154 1.52 -0.17 -20.32
C HIS A 154 3.01 -0.28 -20.03
N ALA A 155 3.85 0.50 -20.70
CA ALA A 155 5.29 0.50 -20.46
C ALA A 155 5.64 0.87 -19.01
N THR A 156 4.94 1.85 -18.43
CA THR A 156 5.15 2.25 -17.03
C THR A 156 4.78 1.13 -16.06
N LEU A 157 3.60 0.52 -16.23
CA LEU A 157 3.13 -0.56 -15.36
C LEU A 157 3.99 -1.82 -15.52
N GLN A 158 4.42 -2.15 -16.74
CA GLN A 158 5.33 -3.26 -16.99
C GLN A 158 6.70 -3.03 -16.31
N GLY A 159 7.27 -1.82 -16.44
CA GLY A 159 8.52 -1.49 -15.77
C GLY A 159 8.43 -1.56 -14.24
N LEU A 160 7.27 -1.23 -13.66
CA LEU A 160 7.03 -1.43 -12.23
C LEU A 160 6.90 -2.91 -11.85
N ALA A 161 6.22 -3.72 -12.67
CA ALA A 161 6.09 -5.17 -12.45
C ALA A 161 7.45 -5.88 -12.51
N GLU A 162 8.30 -5.53 -13.47
CA GLU A 162 9.66 -6.06 -13.59
C GLU A 162 10.51 -5.71 -12.36
N LYS A 163 10.42 -4.47 -11.88
CA LYS A 163 11.08 -4.02 -10.65
C LYS A 163 10.53 -4.72 -9.41
N ALA A 164 9.22 -4.97 -9.34
CA ALA A 164 8.59 -5.71 -8.26
C ALA A 164 9.16 -7.14 -8.15
N ARG A 165 9.26 -7.84 -9.28
CA ARG A 165 9.87 -9.18 -9.34
C ARG A 165 11.35 -9.13 -8.92
N LEU A 166 12.12 -8.22 -9.49
CA LEU A 166 13.55 -8.07 -9.21
C LEU A 166 13.82 -7.80 -7.72
N VAL A 167 13.03 -6.93 -7.09
CA VAL A 167 13.17 -6.60 -5.66
C VAL A 167 12.78 -7.78 -4.78
N THR A 168 11.69 -8.47 -5.10
CA THR A 168 11.24 -9.66 -4.37
C THR A 168 12.33 -10.73 -4.40
N GLU A 169 12.80 -11.10 -5.59
CA GLU A 169 13.84 -12.13 -5.76
C GLU A 169 15.17 -11.75 -5.10
N ALA A 170 15.56 -10.47 -5.18
CA ALA A 170 16.80 -10.01 -4.59
C ALA A 170 16.77 -10.13 -3.06
N PHE A 171 15.71 -9.64 -2.39
CA PHE A 171 15.60 -9.73 -0.94
C PHE A 171 15.44 -11.16 -0.45
N ASP A 172 14.61 -11.97 -1.11
CA ASP A 172 14.39 -13.37 -0.74
C ASP A 172 15.67 -14.23 -0.90
N SER A 173 16.61 -13.79 -1.73
CA SER A 173 17.93 -14.42 -1.86
C SER A 173 18.94 -14.06 -0.75
N MET A 174 18.62 -13.08 0.12
CA MET A 174 19.53 -12.63 1.18
C MET A 174 19.28 -13.43 2.46
N SER A 175 20.34 -13.97 3.06
CA SER A 175 20.25 -14.68 4.34
C SER A 175 19.60 -13.81 5.42
N GLY A 176 18.63 -14.38 6.14
CA GLY A 176 17.93 -13.69 7.22
C GLY A 176 16.91 -12.65 6.75
N ILE A 177 16.55 -12.62 5.47
CA ILE A 177 15.45 -11.81 4.93
C ILE A 177 14.46 -12.74 4.22
N GLU A 178 13.16 -12.54 4.48
CA GLU A 178 12.07 -13.18 3.74
C GLU A 178 11.23 -12.09 3.08
N CYS A 179 11.00 -12.20 1.77
CA CYS A 179 10.21 -11.20 1.03
C CYS A 179 9.01 -11.84 0.35
N GLN A 180 7.82 -11.46 0.80
CA GLN A 180 6.58 -11.86 0.14
C GLN A 180 6.47 -11.25 -1.27
N PRO A 181 5.83 -11.93 -2.24
CA PRO A 181 5.63 -11.40 -3.57
C PRO A 181 4.87 -10.08 -3.58
N ILE A 182 5.41 -9.10 -4.29
CA ILE A 182 4.75 -7.81 -4.48
C ILE A 182 3.75 -7.94 -5.63
N GLN A 183 2.47 -8.01 -5.29
CA GLN A 183 1.36 -8.22 -6.24
C GLN A 183 0.80 -6.90 -6.79
N GLY A 184 1.06 -5.80 -6.10
CA GLY A 184 0.62 -4.47 -6.48
C GLY A 184 1.27 -3.37 -5.65
N ALA A 185 0.73 -2.14 -5.75
CA ALA A 185 1.29 -0.94 -5.12
C ALA A 185 2.76 -0.67 -5.53
N MET A 186 3.56 0.00 -4.70
CA MET A 186 4.92 0.44 -5.06
C MET A 186 5.98 0.12 -3.99
N TYR A 187 5.66 -0.82 -3.10
CA TYR A 187 6.46 -1.10 -1.91
C TYR A 187 6.71 -2.59 -1.73
N ALA A 188 7.87 -2.90 -1.18
CA ALA A 188 8.18 -4.18 -0.57
C ALA A 188 8.15 -4.02 0.96
N PHE A 189 7.78 -5.06 1.67
CA PHE A 189 7.84 -5.11 3.14
C PHE A 189 8.50 -6.41 3.63
N PRO A 190 9.82 -6.58 3.38
CA PRO A 190 10.52 -7.79 3.77
C PRO A 190 10.60 -7.93 5.28
N GLN A 191 10.50 -9.16 5.76
CA GLN A 191 10.78 -9.54 7.14
C GLN A 191 12.29 -9.73 7.30
N ILE A 192 12.84 -9.24 8.41
CA ILE A 192 14.22 -9.45 8.83
C ILE A 192 14.23 -10.37 10.05
N HIS A 193 15.03 -11.42 10.00
CA HIS A 193 15.38 -12.24 11.15
C HIS A 193 16.60 -11.64 11.85
N ILE A 194 16.36 -10.73 12.79
CA ILE A 194 17.40 -10.01 13.52
C ILE A 194 18.01 -10.93 14.60
N PRO A 195 19.33 -11.17 14.62
CA PRO A 195 19.98 -11.98 15.67
C PRO A 195 19.86 -11.38 17.07
N GLU A 196 19.90 -12.23 18.10
CA GLU A 196 19.74 -11.82 19.50
C GLU A 196 20.77 -10.76 19.94
N LYS A 197 22.03 -10.87 19.49
CA LYS A 197 23.05 -9.85 19.79
C LYS A 197 22.70 -8.47 19.22
N ALA A 198 22.04 -8.43 18.05
CA ALA A 198 21.58 -7.17 17.48
C ALA A 198 20.37 -6.62 18.22
N ILE A 199 19.49 -7.48 18.73
CA ILE A 199 18.35 -7.08 19.58
C ILE A 199 18.85 -6.45 20.88
N GLU A 200 19.82 -7.07 21.56
CA GLU A 200 20.40 -6.49 22.78
C GLU A 200 21.19 -5.21 22.47
N ALA A 201 21.92 -5.13 21.36
CA ALA A 201 22.59 -3.89 20.94
C ALA A 201 21.60 -2.75 20.64
N ALA A 202 20.44 -3.06 20.06
CA ALA A 202 19.37 -2.09 19.85
C ALA A 202 18.82 -1.56 21.18
N LYS A 203 18.61 -2.46 22.14
CA LYS A 203 18.13 -2.14 23.49
C LYS A 203 19.14 -1.33 24.31
N GLU A 204 20.44 -1.58 24.18
CA GLU A 204 21.49 -0.74 24.78
C GLU A 204 21.44 0.71 24.27
N ARG A 205 20.92 0.93 23.06
CA ARG A 205 20.74 2.24 22.43
C ARG A 205 19.33 2.82 22.60
N ASP A 206 18.44 2.17 23.36
CA ASP A 206 17.04 2.55 23.52
C ASP A 206 16.28 2.62 22.17
N LEU A 207 16.52 1.63 21.30
CA LEU A 207 15.91 1.53 19.97
C LEU A 207 15.18 0.20 19.79
N GLU A 208 14.09 0.23 19.03
CA GLU A 208 13.47 -0.99 18.51
C GLU A 208 14.43 -1.69 17.52
N PRO A 209 14.45 -3.04 17.46
CA PRO A 209 15.43 -3.77 16.66
C PRO A 209 15.43 -3.42 15.16
N ASP A 210 14.26 -3.20 14.57
CA ASP A 210 14.16 -2.79 13.16
C ASP A 210 14.57 -1.33 12.92
N VAL A 211 14.33 -0.44 13.88
CA VAL A 211 14.84 0.95 13.85
C VAL A 211 16.36 0.93 13.89
N PHE A 212 16.95 0.12 14.78
CA PHE A 212 18.39 -0.07 14.87
C PHE A 212 18.98 -0.60 13.55
N TYR A 213 18.39 -1.65 12.98
CA TYR A 213 18.79 -2.19 11.68
C TYR A 213 18.75 -1.14 10.57
N CYS A 214 17.66 -0.37 10.48
CA CYS A 214 17.49 0.67 9.46
C CYS A 214 18.50 1.82 9.62
N LEU A 215 18.87 2.17 10.86
CA LEU A 215 19.91 3.17 11.13
C LEU A 215 21.31 2.68 10.74
N GLU A 216 21.68 1.45 11.09
CA GLU A 216 22.97 0.87 10.67
C GLU A 216 23.05 0.76 9.13
N LEU A 217 21.94 0.43 8.47
CA LEU A 217 21.85 0.45 7.00
C LEU A 217 22.09 1.85 6.44
N LEU A 218 21.39 2.85 6.99
CA LEU A 218 21.50 4.24 6.54
C LEU A 218 22.93 4.78 6.72
N GLU A 219 23.51 4.57 7.90
CA GLU A 219 24.85 5.07 8.24
C GLU A 219 25.94 4.43 7.37
N SER A 220 25.79 3.14 7.00
CA SER A 220 26.79 2.40 6.24
C SER A 220 26.65 2.50 4.72
N THR A 221 25.43 2.75 4.21
CA THR A 221 25.15 2.69 2.76
C THR A 221 24.55 3.96 2.18
N GLY A 222 24.00 4.84 3.02
CA GLY A 222 23.17 5.98 2.61
C GLY A 222 21.75 5.59 2.18
N ILE A 223 21.35 4.31 2.30
CA ILE A 223 20.01 3.84 1.94
C ILE A 223 19.05 4.14 3.10
N SER A 224 18.04 4.97 2.84
CA SER A 224 16.98 5.29 3.80
C SER A 224 15.73 4.45 3.54
N VAL A 225 15.34 3.62 4.50
CA VAL A 225 14.10 2.83 4.50
C VAL A 225 13.26 3.19 5.73
N VAL A 226 12.00 2.73 5.77
CA VAL A 226 11.11 2.96 6.93
C VAL A 226 11.05 1.69 7.77
N PRO A 227 11.36 1.72 9.07
CA PRO A 227 11.27 0.54 9.94
C PRO A 227 9.81 0.08 10.13
N GLY A 228 9.62 -1.22 10.32
CA GLY A 228 8.31 -1.88 10.51
C GLY A 228 7.53 -1.33 11.72
N THR A 229 8.23 -0.95 12.78
CA THR A 229 7.70 -0.26 13.96
C THR A 229 6.87 0.97 13.58
N GLY A 230 7.24 1.70 12.53
CA GLY A 230 6.51 2.90 12.08
C GLY A 230 5.18 2.62 11.38
N VAL A 231 4.91 1.38 10.97
CA VAL A 231 3.71 0.98 10.23
C VAL A 231 2.85 -0.06 10.97
N GLY A 232 3.41 -0.68 12.02
CA GLY A 232 2.78 -1.75 12.78
C GLY A 232 3.14 -3.14 12.23
N GLN A 233 3.42 -4.07 13.13
CA GLN A 233 3.81 -5.44 12.82
C GLN A 233 3.43 -6.38 13.97
N VAL A 234 3.53 -7.69 13.74
CA VAL A 234 3.29 -8.69 14.79
C VAL A 234 4.46 -8.63 15.79
N GLU A 235 4.15 -8.76 17.08
CA GLU A 235 5.16 -8.79 18.14
C GLU A 235 6.19 -9.90 17.89
N GLY A 236 7.48 -9.57 18.04
CA GLY A 236 8.60 -10.48 17.76
C GLY A 236 8.95 -10.63 16.27
N THR A 237 8.30 -9.87 15.37
CA THR A 237 8.69 -9.78 13.97
C THR A 237 9.24 -8.39 13.64
N TYR A 238 10.16 -8.32 12.69
CA TYR A 238 10.87 -7.09 12.34
C TYR A 238 10.86 -6.92 10.83
N HIS A 239 10.58 -5.71 10.35
CA HIS A 239 10.43 -5.44 8.92
C HIS A 239 11.02 -4.08 8.56
N PHE A 240 11.12 -3.82 7.26
CA PHE A 240 11.30 -2.48 6.73
C PHE A 240 10.48 -2.30 5.45
N ARG A 241 10.01 -1.09 5.18
CA ARG A 241 9.40 -0.73 3.90
C ARG A 241 10.43 -0.06 3.00
N THR A 242 10.56 -0.59 1.79
CA THR A 242 11.33 0.03 0.70
C THR A 242 10.49 0.19 -0.56
N THR A 243 10.99 0.92 -1.55
CA THR A 243 10.25 1.34 -2.74
C THR A 243 10.80 0.74 -4.03
N LEU A 244 9.91 0.56 -5.02
CA LEU A 244 10.24 0.13 -6.37
C LEU A 244 10.51 1.31 -7.32
N LEU A 245 10.41 2.55 -6.84
CA LEU A 245 10.42 3.75 -7.67
C LEU A 245 11.76 4.09 -8.36
N PRO A 246 12.94 3.80 -7.78
CA PRO A 246 14.20 4.09 -8.46
C PRO A 246 14.27 3.50 -9.89
N PRO A 247 15.02 4.13 -10.80
CA PRO A 247 15.37 3.51 -12.07
C PRO A 247 16.02 2.14 -11.86
N THR A 248 15.85 1.22 -12.81
CA THR A 248 16.28 -0.18 -12.65
C THR A 248 17.76 -0.32 -12.30
N GLU A 249 18.64 0.47 -12.92
CA GLU A 249 20.08 0.45 -12.65
C GLU A 249 20.39 0.89 -11.19
N THR A 250 19.80 2.00 -10.76
CA THR A 250 19.92 2.49 -9.38
C THR A 250 19.33 1.50 -8.37
N LEU A 251 18.24 0.83 -8.73
CA LEU A 251 17.60 -0.19 -7.90
C LEU A 251 18.52 -1.41 -7.73
N GLN A 252 19.18 -1.87 -8.80
CA GLN A 252 20.15 -2.96 -8.75
C GLN A 252 21.36 -2.59 -7.88
N GLU A 253 21.89 -1.36 -8.03
CA GLU A 253 22.97 -0.86 -7.17
C GLU A 253 22.55 -0.80 -5.69
N MET A 254 21.33 -0.33 -5.41
CA MET A 254 20.77 -0.30 -4.06
C MET A 254 20.71 -1.71 -3.47
N LEU A 255 20.23 -2.69 -4.23
CA LEU A 255 20.11 -4.08 -3.77
C LEU A 255 21.47 -4.75 -3.55
N HIS A 256 22.48 -4.43 -4.38
CA HIS A 256 23.85 -4.89 -4.14
C HIS A 256 24.42 -4.33 -2.82
N LYS A 257 24.29 -3.02 -2.59
CA LYS A 257 24.71 -2.39 -1.32
C LYS A 257 23.98 -2.99 -0.12
N PHE A 258 22.69 -3.28 -0.28
CA PHE A 258 21.87 -3.90 0.75
C PHE A 258 22.36 -5.32 1.08
N LYS A 259 22.67 -6.12 0.06
CA LYS A 259 23.21 -7.48 0.22
C LYS A 259 24.54 -7.49 0.97
N ASP A 260 25.44 -6.57 0.61
CA ASP A 260 26.73 -6.40 1.27
C ASP A 260 26.55 -5.97 2.74
N PHE A 261 25.63 -5.04 2.99
CA PHE A 261 25.27 -4.63 4.34
C PHE A 261 24.72 -5.80 5.15
N GLN A 262 23.75 -6.55 4.61
CA GLN A 262 23.14 -7.69 5.30
C GLN A 262 24.17 -8.74 5.69
N SER A 263 25.11 -9.04 4.78
CA SER A 263 26.19 -10.00 5.05
C SER A 263 27.06 -9.54 6.22
N ARG A 264 27.50 -8.28 6.22
CA ARG A 264 28.30 -7.70 7.32
C ARG A 264 27.52 -7.58 8.63
N PHE A 265 26.23 -7.25 8.56
CA PHE A 265 25.36 -7.14 9.73
C PHE A 265 25.24 -8.51 10.41
N LEU A 266 25.01 -9.57 9.63
CA LEU A 266 25.00 -10.93 10.15
C LEU A 266 26.37 -11.36 10.68
N GLU A 267 27.48 -11.06 10.00
CA GLU A 267 28.83 -11.36 10.52
C GLU A 267 29.10 -10.68 11.88
N LYS A 268 28.60 -9.46 12.07
CA LYS A 268 28.79 -8.68 13.31
C LYS A 268 27.93 -9.19 14.46
N TYR A 269 26.73 -9.68 14.19
CA TYR A 269 25.71 -9.96 15.22
C TYR A 269 25.28 -11.42 15.31
N SER A 270 25.68 -12.29 14.39
CA SER A 270 25.45 -13.74 14.52
C SER A 270 26.47 -14.35 15.49
N ASP A 271 26.19 -15.58 15.94
CA ASP A 271 27.12 -16.39 16.74
C ASP A 271 28.20 -17.05 15.91
#